data_AF-A0AA39UAL2-F1
#
_entry.id   AF-A0AA39UAL2-F1
#
_cell.length_a   1.000
_cell.length_b   1.000
_cell.length_c   1.000
_cell.angle_alpha   90.00
_cell.angle_beta   90.00
_cell.angle_gamma   90.00
#
_symmetry.space_group_name_H-M   'P 1'
#
loop_
_entity.id
_entity.type
_entity.pdbx_description
1 polymer ?
#
loop_
_entity_poly.entity_id
_entity_poly.type
_entity_poly.pdbx_seq_one_letter_code
_entity_poly.pdbx_strand_id
1 'polypeptide(L)'
;MNYINYETDIVAHHHVKIDGWPISIKFESLSNLKNLQDLRWLRDTLKTMACKWVSMSQKQIDQHAKELECHEAAGEIIRKKRQGHSDAGTTKPKGTTGKKRRR
;
A
#
# COMPACT_ATOMS: atom_id res chain seq x y z
N MET A 1 2.83 -4.92 -1.62
CA MET A 1 2.25 -3.69 -1.03
C MET A 1 2.32 -2.58 -2.06
N ASN A 2 1.22 -1.85 -2.28
CA ASN A 2 1.26 -0.65 -3.12
C ASN A 2 1.59 0.54 -2.22
N TYR A 3 2.82 1.03 -2.28
CA TYR A 3 3.28 2.14 -1.42
C TYR A 3 2.53 3.45 -1.68
N ILE A 4 1.96 3.62 -2.88
CA ILE A 4 1.11 4.79 -3.20
C ILE A 4 -0.20 4.74 -2.42
N ASN A 5 -0.75 3.54 -2.19
CA ASN A 5 -2.00 3.35 -1.45
C ASN A 5 -1.75 3.11 0.05
N TYR A 6 -0.56 3.45 0.56
CA TYR A 6 -0.21 3.17 1.95
C TYR A 6 -1.21 3.77 2.93
N GLU A 7 -1.53 5.05 2.73
CA GLU A 7 -2.45 5.79 3.60
C GLU A 7 -3.85 5.16 3.61
N THR A 8 -4.36 4.65 2.49
CA THR A 8 -5.68 4.01 2.45
C THR A 8 -5.66 2.56 2.93
N ASP A 9 -4.76 1.76 2.37
CA ASP A 9 -4.79 0.31 2.52
C ASP A 9 -4.20 -0.15 3.86
N ILE A 10 -3.34 0.66 4.47
CA ILE A 10 -2.71 0.37 5.76
C ILE A 10 -3.19 1.31 6.85
N VAL A 11 -3.03 2.62 6.66
CA VAL A 11 -3.29 3.58 7.75
C VAL A 11 -4.79 3.69 8.03
N ALA A 12 -5.60 3.95 7.01
CA ALA A 12 -7.06 4.06 7.16
C ALA A 12 -7.74 2.71 7.44
N HIS A 13 -7.32 1.64 6.76
CA HIS A 13 -7.98 0.33 6.90
C HIS A 13 -7.56 -0.46 8.14
N HIS A 14 -6.28 -0.42 8.52
CA HIS A 14 -5.76 -1.17 9.66
C HIS A 14 -5.52 -0.31 10.91
N HIS A 15 -5.63 1.02 10.79
CA HIS A 15 -5.39 1.95 11.90
C HIS A 15 -3.99 1.80 12.51
N VAL A 16 -3.01 1.46 11.67
CA VAL A 16 -1.60 1.35 12.06
C VAL A 16 -0.78 2.23 11.13
N LYS A 17 0.13 3.00 11.69
CA LYS A 17 1.08 3.83 10.93
C LYS A 17 2.52 3.54 11.34
N ILE A 18 3.47 3.86 10.48
CA ILE A 18 4.87 3.89 10.85
C ILE A 18 5.15 5.23 11.52
N ASP A 19 5.67 5.18 12.73
CA ASP A 19 6.18 6.32 13.46
C ASP A 19 7.71 6.37 13.34
N GLY A 20 8.25 7.57 13.21
CA GLY A 20 9.69 7.82 13.11
C GLY A 20 10.37 7.31 11.84
N TRP A 21 9.64 7.23 10.72
CA TRP A 21 10.28 7.03 9.42
C TRP A 21 11.20 8.22 9.09
N PRO A 22 12.41 7.98 8.55
CA PRO A 22 13.35 9.07 8.24
C PRO A 22 12.80 10.04 7.19
N ILE A 23 12.74 11.33 7.52
CA ILE A 23 12.18 12.39 6.64
C ILE A 23 12.98 12.52 5.33
N SER A 24 14.29 12.23 5.38
CA SER A 24 15.17 12.28 4.20
C SER A 24 14.91 11.15 3.20
N ILE A 25 14.20 10.09 3.60
CA ILE A 25 13.98 8.90 2.77
C ILE A 25 12.52 8.85 2.35
N LYS A 26 12.27 8.94 1.05
CA LYS A 26 10.92 8.79 0.52
C LYS A 26 10.36 7.41 0.87
N PHE A 27 9.12 7.38 1.35
CA PHE A 27 8.43 6.14 1.70
C PHE A 27 8.03 5.36 0.44
N GLU A 28 8.93 4.48 -0.01
CA GLU A 28 8.73 3.64 -1.19
C GLU A 28 9.25 2.21 -0.94
N SER A 29 9.15 1.37 -1.97
CA SER A 29 9.78 0.05 -1.97
C SER A 29 11.28 0.16 -1.70
N LEU A 30 11.79 -0.66 -0.78
CA LEU A 30 13.22 -0.73 -0.48
C LEU A 30 14.07 -1.07 -1.71
N SER A 31 13.52 -1.80 -2.69
CA SER A 31 14.20 -2.07 -3.96
C SER A 31 14.45 -0.83 -4.80
N ASN A 32 13.67 0.24 -4.61
CA ASN A 32 13.85 1.51 -5.32
C ASN A 32 14.93 2.39 -4.65
N LEU A 33 15.30 2.09 -3.40
CA LEU A 33 16.34 2.82 -2.68
C LEU A 33 17.71 2.41 -3.22
N LYS A 34 18.26 3.23 -4.11
CA LYS A 34 19.56 2.99 -4.75
C LYS A 34 20.75 3.42 -3.90
N ASN A 35 20.52 4.26 -2.89
CA ASN A 35 21.57 4.81 -2.05
C ASN A 35 21.84 3.91 -0.84
N LEU A 36 23.10 3.48 -0.71
CA LEU A 36 23.53 2.64 0.41
C LEU A 36 23.50 3.39 1.76
N GLN A 37 23.73 4.70 1.76
CA GLN A 37 23.67 5.50 2.99
C GLN A 37 22.25 5.54 3.56
N ASP A 38 21.26 5.74 2.70
CA ASP A 38 19.84 5.76 3.09
C ASP A 38 19.42 4.39 3.66
N LEU A 39 19.87 3.30 3.03
CA LEU A 39 19.62 1.95 3.54
C LEU A 39 20.26 1.70 4.91
N ARG A 40 21.50 2.17 5.13
CA ARG A 40 22.17 2.06 6.42
C ARG A 40 21.45 2.87 7.50
N TRP A 41 21.06 4.11 7.18
CA TRP A 41 20.29 4.96 8.07
C TRP A 41 18.99 4.29 8.46
N LEU A 42 18.20 3.85 7.48
CA LEU A 42 16.93 3.19 7.73
C LEU A 42 17.09 1.92 8.58
N ARG A 43 18.13 1.13 8.33
CA ARG A 43 18.44 -0.05 9.15
C ARG A 43 18.71 0.34 10.60
N ASP A 44 19.49 1.40 10.81
CA ASP A 44 19.90 1.81 12.14
C ASP A 44 18.73 2.48 12.91
N THR A 45 17.82 3.19 12.22
CA THR A 45 16.58 3.71 12.85
C THR A 45 15.60 2.61 13.22
N LEU A 46 15.50 1.55 12.41
CA LEU A 46 14.73 0.35 12.76
C LEU A 46 15.34 -0.37 13.97
N LYS A 47 16.68 -0.53 13.99
CA LYS A 47 17.38 -1.18 15.11
C LYS A 47 17.26 -0.44 16.43
N THR A 48 17.28 0.89 16.37
CA THR A 48 17.16 1.76 17.56
C THR A 48 15.72 1.93 18.03
N MET A 49 14.75 1.20 17.43
CA MET A 49 13.32 1.34 17.70
C MET A 49 12.77 2.75 17.45
N ALA A 50 13.54 3.59 16.75
CA ALA A 50 13.13 4.94 16.36
C ALA A 50 12.10 4.88 15.23
N CYS A 51 12.19 3.89 14.35
CA CYS A 51 11.19 3.59 13.33
C CYS A 51 10.39 2.34 13.74
N LYS A 52 9.09 2.49 13.99
CA LYS A 52 8.24 1.39 14.46
C LYS A 52 6.80 1.55 14.00
N TRP A 53 6.09 0.44 13.93
CA TRP A 53 4.65 0.44 13.71
C TRP A 53 3.92 0.78 15.01
N VAL A 54 3.00 1.74 14.96
CA VAL A 54 2.18 2.15 16.09
C VAL A 54 0.71 2.07 15.72
N SER A 55 -0.09 1.54 16.65
CA SER A 55 -1.54 1.61 16.54
C SER A 55 -2.00 3.06 16.77
N MET A 56 -2.94 3.51 15.96
CA MET A 56 -3.51 4.83 16.07
C MET A 56 -4.62 4.84 17.12
N SER A 57 -4.64 5.88 17.95
CA SER A 57 -5.80 6.16 18.80
C SER A 57 -7.00 6.64 17.98
N GLN A 58 -8.22 6.54 18.51
CA GLN A 58 -9.43 7.00 17.81
C GLN A 58 -9.32 8.46 17.31
N LYS A 59 -8.74 9.36 18.13
CA LYS A 59 -8.51 10.75 17.73
C LYS A 59 -7.61 10.89 16.51
N GLN A 60 -6.57 10.06 16.44
CA GLN A 60 -5.64 10.05 15.30
C GLN A 60 -6.30 9.47 14.05
N ILE A 61 -7.17 8.46 14.22
CA ILE A 61 -7.95 7.89 13.11
C ILE A 61 -8.88 8.97 12.54
N ASP A 62 -9.64 9.66 13.40
CA ASP A 62 -10.58 10.70 12.98
C ASP A 62 -9.86 11.88 12.31
N GLN A 63 -8.69 12.26 12.83
CA GLN A 63 -7.86 13.30 12.21
C GLN A 63 -7.34 12.85 10.84
N HIS A 64 -6.84 11.63 10.74
CA HIS A 64 -6.34 11.10 9.49
C HIS A 64 -7.42 10.97 8.42
N ALA A 65 -8.64 10.60 8.81
CA ALA A 65 -9.79 10.57 7.90
C ALA A 65 -10.10 11.96 7.31
N LYS A 66 -10.01 13.03 8.12
CA LYS A 66 -10.17 14.41 7.66
C LYS A 66 -9.05 14.85 6.73
N GLU A 67 -7.81 14.47 7.04
CA GLU A 67 -6.65 14.75 6.18
C GLU A 67 -6.86 14.10 4.81
N LEU A 68 -7.28 12.83 4.76
CA LEU A 68 -7.62 12.16 3.50
C LEU A 68 -8.73 12.87 2.73
N GLU A 69 -9.81 13.31 3.40
CA GLU A 69 -10.88 14.08 2.75
C GLU A 69 -10.38 15.40 2.15
N CYS A 70 -9.48 16.11 2.86
CA CYS A 70 -8.84 17.32 2.35
C CYS A 70 -7.94 17.05 1.14
N HIS A 71 -7.15 15.97 1.16
CA HIS A 71 -6.33 15.55 0.02
C HIS A 71 -7.20 15.18 -1.19
N GLU A 72 -8.39 14.61 -0.95
CA GLU A 72 -9.33 14.21 -2.01
C GLU A 72 -9.97 15.45 -2.64
N ALA A 73 -10.33 16.43 -1.81
CA ALA A 73 -10.79 17.74 -2.26
C ALA A 73 -9.71 18.53 -3.03
N ALA A 74 -8.44 18.36 -2.67
CA ALA A 74 -7.29 18.94 -3.38
C ALA A 74 -6.96 18.23 -4.71
N GLY A 75 -7.59 17.07 -4.98
CA GLY A 75 -7.37 16.29 -6.20
C GLY A 75 -6.07 15.47 -6.19
N GLU A 76 -5.46 15.26 -5.03
CA GLU A 76 -4.28 14.40 -4.92
C GLU A 76 -4.67 12.93 -5.11
N ILE A 77 -3.79 12.15 -5.77
CA ILE A 77 -4.04 10.73 -6.03
C ILE A 77 -3.81 9.94 -4.73
N ILE A 78 -4.84 9.88 -3.89
CA ILE A 78 -4.83 9.12 -2.63
C ILE A 78 -4.84 7.61 -2.88
N ARG A 79 -5.44 7.19 -4.00
CA ARG A 79 -5.57 5.78 -4.36
C ARG A 79 -5.30 5.56 -5.84
N LYS A 80 -4.35 4.68 -6.13
CA LYS A 80 -4.21 4.08 -7.46
C LYS A 80 -5.22 2.95 -7.60
N LYS A 81 -6.20 3.12 -8.49
CA LYS A 81 -7.19 2.09 -8.81
C LYS A 81 -6.47 0.86 -9.37
N ARG A 82 -6.85 -0.33 -8.87
CA ARG A 82 -6.33 -1.60 -9.39
C ARG A 82 -6.73 -1.75 -10.86
N GLN A 83 -5.77 -2.07 -11.72
CA GLN A 83 -6.05 -2.35 -13.13
C GLN A 83 -7.01 -3.54 -13.22
N GLY A 84 -8.11 -3.37 -13.96
CA GLY A 84 -9.04 -4.46 -14.25
C GLY A 84 -8.34 -5.53 -15.06
N HIS A 85 -8.54 -6.79 -14.69
CA HIS A 85 -8.10 -7.91 -15.51
C HIS A 85 -9.00 -7.98 -16.76
N SER A 86 -8.42 -8.31 -17.91
CA SER A 86 -9.16 -8.46 -19.18
C SER A 86 -10.28 -9.51 -19.12
N ASP A 87 -10.17 -10.44 -18.17
CA ASP A 87 -11.14 -11.51 -17.92
C ASP A 87 -12.18 -11.15 -16.85
N ALA A 88 -12.18 -9.91 -16.34
CA ALA A 88 -13.15 -9.44 -15.37
C ALA A 88 -14.53 -9.30 -16.04
N GLY A 89 -15.36 -10.34 -15.93
CA GLY A 89 -16.70 -10.39 -16.50
C GLY A 89 -16.88 -11.40 -17.64
N THR A 90 -15.84 -12.13 -18.04
CA THR A 90 -16.04 -13.21 -19.03
C THR A 90 -16.66 -14.42 -18.36
N THR A 91 -17.92 -14.68 -18.65
CA THR A 91 -18.57 -15.94 -18.30
C THR A 91 -17.80 -17.05 -19.00
N LYS A 92 -17.09 -17.91 -18.25
CA LYS A 92 -16.46 -19.09 -18.84
C LYS A 92 -17.54 -19.93 -19.53
N PRO A 93 -17.42 -20.28 -20.82
CA PRO A 93 -18.36 -21.21 -21.43
C PRO A 93 -18.32 -22.52 -20.63
N LYS A 94 -19.48 -22.93 -20.09
CA LYS A 94 -19.63 -24.24 -19.44
C LYS A 94 -19.07 -25.29 -20.38
N GLY A 95 -18.07 -26.04 -19.91
CA GLY A 95 -17.33 -26.99 -20.73
C GLY A 95 -18.27 -27.93 -21.47
N THR A 96 -18.31 -27.83 -22.79
CA THR A 96 -18.71 -28.93 -23.65
C THR A 96 -17.62 -29.99 -23.51
N THR A 97 -17.94 -31.06 -22.77
CA THR A 97 -17.15 -32.29 -22.73
C THR A 97 -17.14 -32.95 -24.10
N GLY A 98 -16.33 -32.42 -25.02
CA GLY A 98 -16.01 -33.02 -26.31
C GLY A 98 -14.95 -34.11 -26.10
N LYS A 99 -15.39 -35.30 -25.68
CA LYS A 99 -14.53 -36.48 -25.50
C LYS A 99 -14.09 -37.00 -26.89
N LYS A 100 -13.02 -36.43 -27.47
CA LYS A 100 -12.34 -37.02 -28.65
C LYS A 100 -11.52 -38.24 -28.20
N ARG A 101 -12.12 -39.43 -28.30
CA ARG A 101 -11.38 -40.71 -28.25
C ARG A 101 -10.55 -40.81 -29.54
N ARG A 102 -9.22 -40.76 -29.41
CA ARG A 102 -8.30 -41.21 -30.48
C ARG A 102 -8.44 -42.74 -30.57
N ARG A 103 -8.78 -43.25 -31.76
CA ARG A 103 -8.50 -44.63 -32.16
C ARG A 103 -7.10 -44.68 -32.75
#